data_AF-A0A377DP71-F1
#
_entry.id   AF-A0A377DP71-F1
#
_cell.length_a   1.000
_cell.length_b   1.000
_cell.length_c   1.000
_cell.angle_alpha   90.00
_cell.angle_beta   90.00
_cell.angle_gamma   90.00
#
_symmetry.space_group_name_H-M   'P 1'
#
loop_
_entity.id
_entity.type
_entity.pdbx_description
1 polymer ?
#
loop_
_entity_poly.entity_id
_entity_poly.type
_entity_poly.pdbx_seq_one_letter_code
_entity_poly.pdbx_strand_id
1 'polypeptide(L)'
;MDSCGLIKTGNDIKTVPDRMWQGVPHSFSKDFIVAVDMDSDTSGSPNGPVGNQVRSTRIIGLSLICSSITPCAFGIYSSISYDVRLQDLYVKNVGIGYRTSDSWLQSWSNITVENVNKGFFVENGGTSFNISNTYVKNASSIAYHFVNITYSTLTCTAADYINGSAYAFLGCTSIVMNGCGAENITGSAFECNQSRVTINSFRGVKFFDAGNIACIFTQCAIVMSACFLPEFDGSFSSKYFELNDSTINLNNTVCPDASRVKWGETAVSWINFSNYGGNYTIWGVTAWTATGFLVNGIAHVYAELPPDSSVTQFSQGARWELIRPTAGNNYKWIHTGGGVWRAAGSI
;
A
#
# COMPACT_ATOMS: atom_id res chain seq x y z
N MET A 1 19.36 23.92 14.70
CA MET A 1 19.04 23.21 15.95
C MET A 1 17.62 23.58 16.28
N ASP A 2 16.72 22.60 16.36
CA ASP A 2 15.37 22.84 16.87
C ASP A 2 15.44 23.19 18.35
N SER A 3 14.59 24.11 18.80
CA SER A 3 14.66 24.68 20.14
C SER A 3 14.22 23.72 21.26
N CYS A 4 13.50 22.64 20.92
CA CYS A 4 12.97 21.67 21.89
C CYS A 4 13.10 20.24 21.37
N GLY A 5 13.73 19.36 22.15
CA GLY A 5 13.89 17.96 21.75
C GLY A 5 14.86 17.15 22.60
N LEU A 6 15.00 15.88 22.24
CA LEU A 6 15.95 14.92 22.79
C LEU A 6 16.98 14.57 21.72
N ILE A 7 18.26 14.66 22.08
CA ILE A 7 19.37 14.23 21.24
C ILE A 7 20.02 13.02 21.90
N LYS A 8 19.91 11.85 21.25
CA LYS A 8 20.59 10.63 21.69
C LYS A 8 21.98 10.57 21.03
N THR A 9 23.03 10.50 21.85
CA THR A 9 24.44 10.60 21.40
C THR A 9 25.14 9.25 21.24
N GLY A 10 24.50 8.15 21.67
CA GLY A 10 25.04 6.81 21.59
C GLY A 10 23.95 5.75 21.50
N ASN A 11 24.33 4.50 21.31
CA ASN A 11 23.40 3.36 21.16
C ASN A 11 23.14 2.64 22.49
N ASP A 12 23.31 3.33 23.62
CA ASP A 12 23.10 2.76 24.95
C ASP A 12 21.66 2.26 25.10
N ILE A 13 21.54 1.09 25.71
CA ILE A 13 20.27 0.41 25.98
C ILE A 13 20.08 0.37 27.50
N LYS A 14 18.95 0.89 27.97
CA LYS A 14 18.54 0.69 29.36
C LYS A 14 17.92 -0.70 29.47
N THR A 15 18.55 -1.57 30.25
CA THR A 15 17.96 -2.87 30.58
C THR A 15 16.79 -2.67 31.54
N VAL A 16 15.60 -3.11 31.13
CA VAL A 16 14.37 -3.12 31.94
C VAL A 16 13.69 -4.49 31.81
N PRO A 17 12.93 -4.93 32.82
CA PRO A 17 12.13 -6.15 32.71
C PRO A 17 11.17 -6.09 31.51
N ASP A 18 10.92 -7.25 30.91
CA ASP A 18 9.93 -7.37 29.85
C ASP A 18 8.52 -7.08 30.40
N ARG A 19 7.69 -6.51 29.53
CA ARG A 19 6.27 -6.26 29.82
C ARG A 19 5.45 -7.44 29.30
N MET A 20 4.55 -7.96 30.13
CA MET A 20 3.68 -9.06 29.72
C MET A 20 2.41 -8.51 29.09
N TRP A 21 2.01 -9.08 27.96
CA TRP A 21 0.71 -8.84 27.33
C TRP A 21 0.07 -10.18 26.98
N GLN A 22 -1.09 -10.50 27.56
CA GLN A 22 -1.78 -11.78 27.32
C GLN A 22 -0.87 -13.01 27.45
N GLY A 23 0.09 -12.96 28.39
CA GLY A 23 1.04 -14.05 28.62
C GLY A 23 2.25 -14.07 27.66
N VAL A 24 2.37 -13.10 26.75
CA VAL A 24 3.52 -12.94 25.85
C VAL A 24 4.45 -11.83 26.35
N PRO A 25 5.76 -12.08 26.47
CA PRO A 25 6.72 -11.05 26.87
C PRO A 25 7.06 -10.09 25.72
N HIS A 26 7.09 -8.80 26.03
CA HIS A 26 7.47 -7.71 25.12
C HIS A 26 8.59 -6.87 25.72
N SER A 27 9.74 -6.87 25.04
CA SER A 27 10.93 -6.20 25.56
C SER A 27 10.98 -4.71 25.22
N PHE A 28 11.32 -3.92 26.23
CA PHE A 28 11.70 -2.51 26.13
C PHE A 28 13.20 -2.29 26.38
N SER A 29 13.98 -3.37 26.53
CA SER A 29 15.44 -3.31 26.51
C SER A 29 15.94 -3.17 25.06
N LYS A 30 15.63 -2.03 24.44
CA LYS A 30 15.88 -1.71 23.03
C LYS A 30 16.55 -0.35 22.89
N ASP A 31 17.20 -0.14 21.75
CA ASP A 31 17.84 1.13 21.41
C ASP A 31 16.83 2.10 20.79
N PHE A 32 16.29 3.02 21.61
CA PHE A 32 15.37 4.06 21.15
C PHE A 32 15.62 5.42 21.83
N ILE A 33 15.08 6.50 21.26
CA ILE A 33 15.08 7.82 21.90
C ILE A 33 13.95 7.93 22.92
N VAL A 34 12.73 7.58 22.50
CA VAL A 34 11.56 7.50 23.37
C VAL A 34 10.74 6.24 23.09
N ALA A 35 9.94 5.83 24.07
CA ALA A 35 9.02 4.72 23.92
C ALA A 35 7.59 5.11 24.29
N VAL A 36 6.62 4.49 23.63
CA VAL A 36 5.21 4.50 23.99
C VAL A 36 4.85 3.10 24.47
N ASP A 37 4.34 3.02 25.69
CA ASP A 37 4.08 1.77 26.40
C ASP A 37 2.60 1.67 26.79
N MET A 38 2.08 0.45 26.81
CA MET A 38 0.81 0.10 27.42
C MET A 38 1.10 -0.61 28.74
N ASP A 39 0.83 0.06 29.86
CA ASP A 39 1.10 -0.49 31.20
C ASP A 39 -0.06 -1.40 31.68
N SER A 40 -0.46 -2.38 30.86
CA SER A 40 -1.48 -3.37 31.24
C SER A 40 -1.22 -4.73 30.61
N ASP A 41 -1.49 -5.80 31.35
CA ASP A 41 -1.28 -7.21 30.97
C ASP A 41 -2.51 -7.89 30.34
N THR A 42 -3.65 -7.21 30.35
CA THR A 42 -4.95 -7.71 29.91
C THR A 42 -5.49 -6.91 28.73
N SER A 43 -6.08 -7.59 27.73
CA SER A 43 -6.84 -6.92 26.69
C SER A 43 -7.93 -6.10 27.33
N GLY A 44 -7.88 -4.77 27.15
CA GLY A 44 -8.78 -3.83 27.79
C GLY A 44 -10.23 -4.17 27.52
N SER A 45 -10.85 -4.95 28.40
CA SER A 45 -12.27 -5.22 28.36
C SER A 45 -12.96 -3.95 28.85
N PRO A 46 -13.85 -3.32 28.05
CA PRO A 46 -14.73 -2.27 28.55
C PRO A 46 -15.63 -2.74 29.71
N ASN A 47 -15.67 -4.06 29.99
CA ASN A 47 -16.48 -4.69 31.03
C ASN A 47 -15.64 -5.31 32.17
N GLY A 48 -14.35 -4.96 32.30
CA GLY A 48 -13.53 -5.38 33.45
C GLY A 48 -13.99 -4.70 34.75
N PRO A 49 -13.75 -5.29 35.95
CA PRO A 49 -14.31 -4.79 37.22
C PRO A 49 -13.80 -3.41 37.65
N VAL A 50 -12.81 -2.83 36.97
CA VAL A 50 -12.32 -1.46 37.19
C VAL A 50 -11.86 -0.92 35.83
N GLY A 51 -12.46 0.17 35.37
CA GLY A 51 -12.16 0.80 34.08
C GLY A 51 -10.73 1.36 33.98
N ASN A 52 -9.75 0.50 33.67
CA ASN A 52 -8.34 0.85 33.56
C ASN A 52 -7.90 1.33 32.16
N GLN A 53 -8.81 1.73 31.27
CA GLN A 53 -8.47 2.36 29.98
C GLN A 53 -8.12 3.86 30.13
N VAL A 54 -7.19 4.24 31.03
CA VAL A 54 -7.00 5.65 31.41
C VAL A 54 -5.72 6.30 30.85
N ARG A 55 -4.84 5.58 30.15
CA ARG A 55 -3.58 6.17 29.68
C ARG A 55 -3.52 6.33 28.17
N SER A 56 -4.09 7.44 27.69
CA SER A 56 -3.71 7.98 26.39
C SER A 56 -2.25 8.46 26.47
N THR A 57 -1.35 7.90 25.67
CA THR A 57 0.04 8.42 25.62
C THR A 57 0.13 9.53 24.60
N ARG A 58 0.71 10.67 24.98
CA ARG A 58 0.83 11.84 24.10
C ARG A 58 2.27 12.32 24.06
N ILE A 59 2.84 12.41 22.86
CA ILE A 59 4.15 13.04 22.62
C ILE A 59 3.91 14.17 21.62
N ILE A 60 4.17 15.41 22.04
CA ILE A 60 3.81 16.60 21.28
C ILE A 60 4.94 17.64 21.28
N GLY A 61 5.27 18.20 20.11
CA GLY A 61 6.07 19.43 20.01
C GLY A 61 7.56 19.24 20.28
N LEU A 62 8.14 18.10 19.87
CA LEU A 62 9.52 17.72 20.19
C LEU A 62 10.28 17.20 18.98
N SER A 63 11.57 17.50 18.92
CA SER A 63 12.51 16.84 18.01
C SER A 63 13.18 15.63 18.68
N LEU A 64 13.32 14.53 17.96
CA LEU A 64 13.92 13.28 18.40
C LEU A 64 15.04 12.91 17.43
N ILE A 65 16.27 13.22 17.81
CA ILE A 65 17.43 13.16 16.90
C ILE A 65 18.47 12.21 17.46
N CYS A 66 18.98 11.30 16.63
CA CYS A 66 20.19 10.56 16.95
C CYS A 66 21.40 11.24 16.30
N SER A 67 22.46 11.44 17.07
CA SER A 67 23.72 12.07 16.63
C SER A 67 24.90 11.11 16.60
N SER A 68 24.68 9.85 16.98
CA SER A 68 25.66 8.77 16.86
C SER A 68 26.00 8.51 15.39
N ILE A 69 27.23 8.09 15.11
CA ILE A 69 27.67 7.63 13.78
C ILE A 69 26.81 6.44 13.32
N THR A 70 26.48 5.55 14.26
CA THR A 70 25.55 4.45 14.04
C THR A 70 24.16 4.89 14.47
N PRO A 71 23.16 4.95 13.55
CA PRO A 71 21.81 5.35 13.89
C PRO A 71 21.22 4.53 15.04
N CYS A 72 20.52 5.20 15.92
CA CYS A 72 19.73 4.56 16.98
C CYS A 72 18.64 3.69 16.33
N ALA A 73 18.34 2.50 16.85
CA ALA A 73 17.41 1.59 16.16
C ALA A 73 16.01 2.20 15.95
N PHE A 74 15.49 2.95 16.92
CA PHE A 74 14.17 3.60 16.81
C PHE A 74 14.21 5.07 17.28
N GLY A 75 13.46 5.94 16.60
CA GLY A 75 13.13 7.26 17.15
C GLY A 75 12.10 7.11 18.26
N ILE A 76 10.94 6.57 17.89
CA ILE A 76 9.85 6.23 18.81
C ILE A 76 9.61 4.72 18.71
N TYR A 77 9.73 4.01 19.83
CA TYR A 77 9.47 2.58 19.91
C TYR A 77 8.17 2.28 20.66
N SER A 78 7.38 1.37 20.13
CA SER A 78 6.30 0.73 20.84
C SER A 78 6.27 -0.75 20.52
N SER A 79 5.94 -1.60 21.49
CA SER A 79 5.61 -3.00 21.23
C SER A 79 4.13 -3.12 20.86
N ILE A 80 3.26 -2.70 21.76
CA ILE A 80 1.80 -2.69 21.66
C ILE A 80 1.36 -1.40 22.34
N SER A 81 0.44 -0.67 21.72
CA SER A 81 -0.07 0.58 22.29
C SER A 81 -1.53 0.85 22.00
N TYR A 82 -2.14 1.64 22.88
CA TYR A 82 -3.54 2.00 22.86
C TYR A 82 -3.68 3.51 23.04
N ASP A 83 -4.58 4.12 22.26
CA ASP A 83 -4.95 5.54 22.39
C ASP A 83 -3.72 6.46 22.42
N VAL A 84 -2.91 6.36 21.37
CA VAL A 84 -1.65 7.11 21.26
C VAL A 84 -1.85 8.31 20.35
N ARG A 85 -1.41 9.48 20.84
CA ARG A 85 -1.32 10.71 20.06
C ARG A 85 0.12 11.16 19.88
N LEU A 86 0.58 11.13 18.63
CA LEU A 86 1.87 11.69 18.22
C LEU A 86 1.60 12.94 17.38
N GLN A 87 2.14 14.08 17.80
CA GLN A 87 1.81 15.34 17.14
C GLN A 87 2.97 16.33 17.10
N ASP A 88 3.14 17.04 15.98
CA ASP A 88 4.14 18.12 15.85
C ASP A 88 5.56 17.63 16.21
N LEU A 89 5.99 16.53 15.58
CA LEU A 89 7.25 15.85 15.88
C LEU A 89 8.21 15.90 14.69
N TYR A 90 9.50 16.02 15.00
CA TYR A 90 10.57 15.85 14.01
C TYR A 90 11.51 14.72 14.45
N VAL A 91 11.57 13.64 13.68
CA VAL A 91 12.39 12.47 13.98
C VAL A 91 13.49 12.36 12.93
N LYS A 92 14.77 12.26 13.36
CA LYS A 92 15.90 12.31 12.42
C LYS A 92 17.03 11.34 12.76
N ASN A 93 17.64 10.77 11.71
CA ASN A 93 18.87 9.96 11.77
C ASN A 93 18.74 8.69 12.62
N VAL A 94 17.60 8.01 12.54
CA VAL A 94 17.32 6.77 13.26
C VAL A 94 17.10 5.61 12.29
N GLY A 95 17.20 4.37 12.74
CA GLY A 95 16.87 3.19 11.93
C GLY A 95 15.40 3.23 11.49
N ILE A 96 14.49 3.29 12.46
CA ILE A 96 13.05 3.41 12.21
C ILE A 96 12.48 4.65 12.90
N GLY A 97 11.74 5.48 12.18
CA GLY A 97 11.14 6.70 12.74
C GLY A 97 10.16 6.39 13.86
N TYR A 98 9.13 5.61 13.55
CA TYR A 98 8.20 5.06 14.53
C TYR A 98 7.93 3.58 14.23
N ARG A 99 8.15 2.73 15.23
CA ARG A 99 7.79 1.31 15.18
C ARG A 99 6.70 1.01 16.19
N THR A 100 5.67 0.30 15.74
CA THR A 100 4.73 -0.39 16.61
C THR A 100 4.38 -1.77 16.07
N SER A 101 3.70 -2.57 16.88
CA SER A 101 3.04 -3.81 16.47
C SER A 101 1.54 -3.69 16.73
N ASP A 102 0.86 -4.79 17.06
CA ASP A 102 -0.57 -4.89 17.39
C ASP A 102 -1.08 -3.74 18.27
N SER A 103 -1.55 -2.65 17.64
CA SER A 103 -1.88 -1.39 18.32
C SER A 103 -3.17 -0.81 17.78
N TRP A 104 -3.90 -0.08 18.61
CA TRP A 104 -5.19 0.48 18.19
C TRP A 104 -5.45 1.88 18.73
N LEU A 105 -6.37 2.59 18.06
CA LEU A 105 -6.70 3.99 18.31
C LEU A 105 -5.47 4.89 18.23
N GLN A 106 -4.85 4.93 17.05
CA GLN A 106 -3.61 5.66 16.83
C GLN A 106 -3.92 6.98 16.11
N SER A 107 -3.38 8.10 16.60
CA SER A 107 -3.53 9.42 15.98
C SER A 107 -2.16 10.05 15.78
N TRP A 108 -1.73 10.16 14.53
CA TRP A 108 -0.43 10.74 14.17
C TRP A 108 -0.67 11.97 13.30
N SER A 109 -0.10 13.11 13.67
CA SER A 109 -0.35 14.38 12.98
C SER A 109 0.87 15.29 12.92
N ASN A 110 1.14 15.91 11.78
CA ASN A 110 2.22 16.89 11.61
C ASN A 110 3.59 16.34 12.04
N ILE A 111 3.95 15.16 11.52
CA ILE A 111 5.21 14.49 11.88
C ILE A 111 6.12 14.43 10.67
N THR A 112 7.36 14.90 10.80
CA THR A 112 8.40 14.67 9.80
C THR A 112 9.39 13.63 10.29
N VAL A 113 9.67 12.61 9.48
CA VAL A 113 10.69 11.59 9.71
C VAL A 113 11.74 11.68 8.60
N GLU A 114 13.00 11.89 8.94
CA GLU A 114 14.06 12.18 7.96
C GLU A 114 15.32 11.34 8.17
N ASN A 115 15.94 10.89 7.07
CA ASN A 115 17.20 10.13 7.03
C ASN A 115 17.11 8.87 7.89
N VAL A 116 16.26 7.95 7.45
CA VAL A 116 15.96 6.71 8.16
C VAL A 116 16.13 5.50 7.26
N ASN A 117 16.19 4.29 7.82
CA ASN A 117 15.96 3.09 7.02
C ASN A 117 14.46 2.96 6.71
N LYS A 118 13.63 3.04 7.76
CA LYS A 118 12.16 2.96 7.66
C LYS A 118 11.48 4.15 8.33
N GLY A 119 10.40 4.66 7.74
CA GLY A 119 9.61 5.76 8.32
C GLY A 119 8.67 5.27 9.42
N PHE A 120 7.38 5.16 9.09
CA PHE A 120 6.35 4.60 9.96
C PHE A 120 6.20 3.10 9.69
N PHE A 121 6.30 2.29 10.74
CA PHE A 121 6.38 0.84 10.62
C PHE A 121 5.44 0.15 11.62
N VAL A 122 4.38 -0.48 11.12
CA VAL A 122 3.50 -1.39 11.88
C VAL A 122 3.81 -2.81 11.47
N GLU A 123 4.23 -3.64 12.44
CA GLU A 123 4.82 -4.94 12.17
C GLU A 123 3.82 -6.09 12.04
N ASN A 124 2.75 -6.11 12.85
CA ASN A 124 1.88 -7.29 12.94
C ASN A 124 0.39 -7.03 12.78
N GLY A 125 -0.08 -5.81 13.03
CA GLY A 125 -1.51 -5.52 12.95
C GLY A 125 -1.93 -4.29 13.73
N GLY A 126 -3.25 -4.10 13.74
CA GLY A 126 -3.90 -3.11 14.59
C GLY A 126 -5.14 -2.50 13.95
N THR A 127 -5.76 -1.55 14.65
CA THR A 127 -7.00 -0.93 14.16
C THR A 127 -7.04 0.57 14.39
N SER A 128 -7.77 1.29 13.53
CA SER A 128 -8.07 2.71 13.75
C SER A 128 -6.82 3.61 13.77
N PHE A 129 -5.95 3.47 12.78
CA PHE A 129 -4.84 4.41 12.56
C PHE A 129 -5.33 5.62 11.77
N ASN A 130 -5.28 6.79 12.40
CA ASN A 130 -5.65 8.08 11.81
C ASN A 130 -4.37 8.91 11.65
N ILE A 131 -3.84 8.92 10.43
CA ILE A 131 -2.52 9.47 10.12
C ILE A 131 -2.73 10.67 9.22
N SER A 132 -2.24 11.84 9.62
CA SER A 132 -2.46 13.09 8.89
C SER A 132 -1.22 13.96 8.82
N ASN A 133 -1.00 14.65 7.69
CA ASN A 133 0.08 15.62 7.53
C ASN A 133 1.46 15.06 7.97
N THR A 134 1.73 13.79 7.66
CA THR A 134 3.02 13.19 7.96
C THR A 134 3.89 13.19 6.73
N TYR A 135 5.19 13.34 6.93
CA TYR A 135 6.17 13.43 5.87
C TYR A 135 7.36 12.55 6.18
N VAL A 136 7.68 11.62 5.28
CA VAL A 136 8.90 10.81 5.38
C VAL A 136 9.84 11.20 4.26
N LYS A 137 11.09 11.51 4.60
CA LYS A 137 12.10 11.95 3.64
C LYS A 137 13.39 11.15 3.78
N ASN A 138 14.01 10.80 2.64
CA ASN A 138 15.29 10.10 2.58
C ASN A 138 15.25 8.75 3.34
N ALA A 139 14.20 7.96 3.14
CA ALA A 139 14.17 6.60 3.68
C ALA A 139 14.93 5.65 2.72
N SER A 140 15.84 4.85 3.26
CA SER A 140 16.66 3.93 2.45
C SER A 140 16.00 2.58 2.18
N SER A 141 14.76 2.37 2.63
CA SER A 141 14.01 1.12 2.41
C SER A 141 12.52 1.38 2.23
N ILE A 142 11.84 1.97 3.21
CA ILE A 142 10.39 2.16 3.13
C ILE A 142 9.89 3.35 3.95
N ALA A 143 9.01 4.17 3.38
CA ALA A 143 8.45 5.30 4.11
C ALA A 143 7.28 4.90 5.03
N TYR A 144 6.27 4.23 4.48
CA TYR A 144 5.08 3.82 5.21
C TYR A 144 4.88 2.31 5.03
N HIS A 145 5.06 1.54 6.10
CA HIS A 145 4.90 0.09 6.10
C HIS A 145 3.83 -0.34 7.09
N PHE A 146 2.76 -0.93 6.58
CA PHE A 146 1.66 -1.39 7.40
C PHE A 146 1.34 -2.86 7.14
N VAL A 147 1.30 -3.64 8.21
CA VAL A 147 0.90 -5.04 8.20
C VAL A 147 -0.41 -5.18 8.98
N ASN A 148 -1.40 -5.84 8.38
CA ASN A 148 -2.69 -6.22 8.97
C ASN A 148 -3.43 -5.09 9.72
N ILE A 149 -3.25 -3.83 9.30
CA ILE A 149 -4.03 -2.73 9.90
C ILE A 149 -5.42 -2.66 9.25
N THR A 150 -6.41 -2.25 10.04
CA THR A 150 -7.79 -2.09 9.57
C THR A 150 -8.44 -0.80 10.04
N TYR A 151 -9.51 -0.38 9.34
CA TYR A 151 -10.29 0.82 9.65
C TYR A 151 -9.42 2.09 9.75
N SER A 152 -8.49 2.26 8.82
CA SER A 152 -7.40 3.23 8.94
C SER A 152 -7.40 4.23 7.80
N THR A 153 -7.07 5.48 8.11
CA THR A 153 -7.06 6.59 7.16
C THR A 153 -5.71 7.29 7.17
N LEU A 154 -5.19 7.55 5.97
CA LEU A 154 -4.04 8.41 5.72
C LEU A 154 -4.52 9.65 4.96
N THR A 155 -4.25 10.84 5.48
CA THR A 155 -4.65 12.11 4.86
C THR A 155 -3.44 13.02 4.73
N CYS A 156 -3.18 13.54 3.52
CA CYS A 156 -2.06 14.46 3.27
C CYS A 156 -0.71 13.90 3.76
N THR A 157 -0.48 12.59 3.58
CA THR A 157 0.83 11.99 3.90
C THR A 157 1.72 12.03 2.67
N ALA A 158 3.03 12.21 2.85
CA ALA A 158 3.97 12.34 1.74
C ALA A 158 5.26 11.57 1.99
N ALA A 159 5.80 10.97 0.93
CA ALA A 159 7.03 10.20 0.95
C ALA A 159 7.99 10.70 -0.13
N ASP A 160 9.15 11.24 0.25
CA ASP A 160 10.08 11.87 -0.68
C ASP A 160 11.49 11.27 -0.61
N TYR A 161 12.15 11.14 -1.76
CA TYR A 161 13.52 10.63 -1.88
C TYR A 161 13.66 9.24 -1.28
N ILE A 162 12.71 8.35 -1.61
CA ILE A 162 12.68 6.99 -1.07
C ILE A 162 13.46 6.05 -1.98
N ASN A 163 14.47 5.40 -1.42
CA ASN A 163 15.22 4.35 -2.09
C ASN A 163 14.65 2.97 -1.72
N GLY A 164 13.46 2.68 -2.27
CA GLY A 164 12.63 1.54 -1.94
C GLY A 164 11.16 1.94 -2.06
N SER A 165 10.31 1.52 -1.14
CA SER A 165 8.85 1.65 -1.30
C SER A 165 8.30 2.88 -0.56
N ALA A 166 7.50 3.71 -1.23
CA ALA A 166 6.84 4.82 -0.56
C ALA A 166 5.75 4.30 0.40
N TYR A 167 4.84 3.46 -0.09
CA TYR A 167 3.76 2.88 0.70
C TYR A 167 3.70 1.37 0.50
N ALA A 168 3.70 0.61 1.60
CA ALA A 168 3.38 -0.81 1.58
C ALA A 168 2.22 -1.16 2.52
N PHE A 169 1.29 -1.93 1.98
CA PHE A 169 0.12 -2.44 2.68
C PHE A 169 0.07 -3.96 2.53
N LEU A 170 0.28 -4.68 3.63
CA LEU A 170 0.36 -6.14 3.65
C LEU A 170 -0.78 -6.68 4.52
N GLY A 171 -1.74 -7.40 3.93
CA GLY A 171 -2.92 -7.90 4.64
C GLY A 171 -3.86 -6.81 5.18
N CYS A 172 -3.77 -5.58 4.68
CA CYS A 172 -4.53 -4.44 5.21
C CYS A 172 -5.93 -4.36 4.58
N THR A 173 -6.96 -4.07 5.37
CA THR A 173 -8.33 -3.91 4.86
C THR A 173 -8.99 -2.64 5.35
N SER A 174 -9.91 -2.09 4.57
CA SER A 174 -10.59 -0.82 4.90
C SER A 174 -9.60 0.33 5.10
N ILE A 175 -8.66 0.48 4.17
CA ILE A 175 -7.68 1.58 4.16
C ILE A 175 -8.13 2.66 3.20
N VAL A 176 -8.10 3.91 3.64
CA VAL A 176 -8.38 5.08 2.80
C VAL A 176 -7.19 6.04 2.81
N MET A 177 -6.72 6.40 1.63
CA MET A 177 -5.70 7.44 1.43
C MET A 177 -6.34 8.65 0.74
N ASN A 178 -6.17 9.85 1.30
CA ASN A 178 -6.77 11.08 0.77
C ASN A 178 -5.70 12.17 0.61
N GLY A 179 -5.44 12.58 -0.63
CA GLY A 179 -4.50 13.66 -0.92
C GLY A 179 -3.05 13.34 -0.54
N CYS A 180 -2.67 12.05 -0.56
CA CYS A 180 -1.30 11.62 -0.29
C CYS A 180 -0.40 11.82 -1.52
N GLY A 181 0.92 11.76 -1.36
CA GLY A 181 1.84 11.90 -2.48
C GLY A 181 3.17 11.16 -2.29
N ALA A 182 3.87 10.97 -3.38
CA ALA A 182 5.24 10.47 -3.35
C ALA A 182 6.10 11.18 -4.41
N GLU A 183 7.30 11.63 -4.02
CA GLU A 183 8.18 12.36 -4.91
C GLU A 183 9.62 11.81 -4.93
N ASN A 184 10.26 11.75 -6.09
CA ASN A 184 11.64 11.27 -6.25
C ASN A 184 11.83 9.85 -5.69
N ILE A 185 11.09 8.89 -6.24
CA ILE A 185 11.08 7.50 -5.77
C ILE A 185 11.94 6.64 -6.69
N THR A 186 12.95 5.97 -6.13
CA THR A 186 13.82 5.05 -6.89
C THR A 186 13.29 3.62 -6.90
N GLY A 187 12.46 3.23 -5.93
CA GLY A 187 11.77 1.93 -5.90
C GLY A 187 10.30 2.05 -6.30
N SER A 188 9.42 1.44 -5.50
CA SER A 188 7.97 1.38 -5.77
C SER A 188 7.23 2.54 -5.10
N ALA A 189 6.25 3.14 -5.79
CA ALA A 189 5.29 4.02 -5.12
C ALA A 189 4.36 3.21 -4.20
N PHE A 190 3.92 2.03 -4.68
CA PHE A 190 3.03 1.15 -3.94
C PHE A 190 3.47 -0.31 -4.00
N GLU A 191 3.45 -0.96 -2.85
CA GLU A 191 3.56 -2.42 -2.72
C GLU A 191 2.41 -2.94 -1.85
N CYS A 192 1.40 -3.53 -2.47
CA CYS A 192 0.28 -4.10 -1.74
C CYS A 192 0.19 -5.61 -1.94
N ASN A 193 -0.04 -6.32 -0.84
CA ASN A 193 -0.30 -7.75 -0.83
C ASN A 193 -1.54 -8.03 0.01
N GLN A 194 -2.48 -8.83 -0.50
CA GLN A 194 -3.69 -9.26 0.21
C GLN A 194 -4.47 -8.08 0.83
N SER A 195 -4.46 -6.94 0.15
CA SER A 195 -4.95 -5.68 0.72
C SER A 195 -6.15 -5.09 -0.02
N ARG A 196 -6.94 -4.29 0.69
CA ARG A 196 -8.13 -3.58 0.19
C ARG A 196 -7.99 -2.09 0.52
N VAL A 197 -7.62 -1.29 -0.48
CA VAL A 197 -7.20 0.11 -0.31
C VAL A 197 -7.93 1.02 -1.29
N THR A 198 -8.48 2.12 -0.79
CA THR A 198 -9.00 3.23 -1.61
C THR A 198 -8.03 4.40 -1.56
N ILE A 199 -7.67 4.94 -2.72
CA ILE A 199 -6.66 5.99 -2.89
C ILE A 199 -7.31 7.12 -3.68
N ASN A 200 -7.40 8.30 -3.07
CA ASN A 200 -8.07 9.46 -3.64
C ASN A 200 -7.07 10.61 -3.80
N SER A 201 -7.02 11.18 -5.00
CA SER A 201 -6.21 12.36 -5.32
C SER A 201 -4.73 12.19 -4.99
N PHE A 202 -4.19 10.97 -5.20
CA PHE A 202 -2.77 10.73 -5.00
C PHE A 202 -1.94 11.43 -6.07
N ARG A 203 -0.82 12.04 -5.69
CA ARG A 203 0.10 12.70 -6.64
C ARG A 203 1.49 12.08 -6.57
N GLY A 204 1.88 11.42 -7.66
CA GLY A 204 3.25 11.02 -7.93
C GLY A 204 4.04 12.10 -8.66
N VAL A 205 5.32 12.24 -8.33
CA VAL A 205 6.27 13.11 -9.04
C VAL A 205 7.61 12.40 -9.13
N LYS A 206 8.20 12.34 -10.33
CA LYS A 206 9.56 11.80 -10.55
C LYS A 206 9.77 10.41 -9.93
N PHE A 207 9.12 9.40 -10.49
CA PHE A 207 9.46 8.01 -10.19
C PHE A 207 10.57 7.57 -11.13
N PHE A 208 11.67 6.98 -10.67
CA PHE A 208 12.81 6.65 -11.53
C PHE A 208 12.70 5.24 -12.11
N ASP A 209 12.99 5.10 -13.40
CA ASP A 209 13.07 3.81 -14.11
C ASP A 209 14.40 3.10 -13.81
N ALA A 210 14.59 2.66 -12.56
CA ALA A 210 15.78 1.95 -12.10
C ALA A 210 15.65 0.42 -12.24
N GLY A 211 14.92 -0.06 -13.25
CA GLY A 211 14.55 -1.48 -13.37
C GLY A 211 13.41 -1.93 -12.45
N ASN A 212 12.74 -0.97 -11.80
CA ASN A 212 11.72 -1.20 -10.79
C ASN A 212 10.31 -1.05 -11.35
N ILE A 213 9.35 -1.58 -10.60
CA ILE A 213 7.92 -1.48 -10.90
C ILE A 213 7.30 -0.47 -9.94
N ALA A 214 6.63 0.57 -10.47
CA ALA A 214 6.09 1.64 -9.65
C ALA A 214 4.96 1.17 -8.73
N CYS A 215 4.11 0.26 -9.22
CA CYS A 215 2.93 -0.21 -8.52
C CYS A 215 2.84 -1.74 -8.55
N ILE A 216 3.00 -2.38 -7.40
CA ILE A 216 2.99 -3.84 -7.26
C ILE A 216 1.75 -4.24 -6.45
N PHE A 217 0.88 -5.04 -7.05
CA PHE A 217 -0.37 -5.48 -6.43
C PHE A 217 -0.56 -6.99 -6.59
N THR A 218 -0.63 -7.69 -5.44
CA THR A 218 -0.83 -9.13 -5.37
C THR A 218 -2.02 -9.46 -4.46
N GLN A 219 -3.01 -10.18 -4.97
CA GLN A 219 -4.24 -10.55 -4.24
C GLN A 219 -4.99 -9.33 -3.68
N CYS A 220 -4.99 -8.22 -4.43
CA CYS A 220 -5.47 -6.92 -3.98
C CYS A 220 -6.79 -6.51 -4.62
N ALA A 221 -7.54 -5.64 -3.93
CA ALA A 221 -8.56 -4.81 -4.55
C ALA A 221 -8.24 -3.34 -4.26
N ILE A 222 -7.90 -2.60 -5.31
CA ILE A 222 -7.47 -1.21 -5.21
C ILE A 222 -8.46 -0.33 -5.96
N VAL A 223 -8.79 0.82 -5.38
CA VAL A 223 -9.53 1.88 -6.06
C VAL A 223 -8.65 3.12 -6.07
N MET A 224 -8.40 3.69 -7.25
CA MET A 224 -7.69 4.95 -7.42
C MET A 224 -8.61 5.96 -8.10
N SER A 225 -8.92 7.05 -7.41
CA SER A 225 -9.84 8.08 -7.89
C SER A 225 -9.14 9.44 -8.00
N ALA A 226 -9.18 10.04 -9.19
CA ALA A 226 -8.55 11.33 -9.49
C ALA A 226 -7.04 11.37 -9.16
N CYS A 227 -6.35 10.24 -9.28
CA CYS A 227 -4.92 10.15 -9.00
C CYS A 227 -4.09 10.58 -10.23
N PHE A 228 -2.89 11.07 -9.97
CA PHE A 228 -1.87 11.36 -10.97
C PHE A 228 -0.64 10.51 -10.71
N LEU A 229 -0.46 9.47 -11.52
CA LEU A 229 0.69 8.59 -11.55
C LEU A 229 1.46 8.89 -12.85
N PRO A 230 2.50 9.73 -12.81
CA PRO A 230 3.23 10.09 -14.02
C PRO A 230 4.00 8.88 -14.56
N GLU A 231 4.38 8.95 -15.84
CA GLU A 231 5.39 8.02 -16.35
C GLU A 231 6.74 8.27 -15.63
N PHE A 232 7.66 7.30 -15.71
CA PHE A 232 8.95 7.39 -15.02
C PHE A 232 9.77 8.62 -15.48
N ASP A 233 10.60 9.19 -14.61
CA ASP A 233 11.51 10.26 -15.00
C ASP A 233 12.68 9.67 -15.82
N GLY A 234 12.87 10.19 -17.03
CA GLY A 234 13.93 9.75 -17.94
C GLY A 234 13.55 8.56 -18.82
N SER A 235 13.95 7.35 -18.43
CA SER A 235 13.72 6.12 -19.21
C SER A 235 12.34 5.53 -18.96
N PHE A 236 11.79 4.82 -19.94
CA PHE A 236 10.45 4.22 -19.88
C PHE A 236 10.47 2.75 -20.34
N SER A 237 11.43 1.98 -19.87
CA SER A 237 11.66 0.60 -20.30
C SER A 237 11.01 -0.43 -19.36
N SER A 238 11.00 -0.18 -18.04
CA SER A 238 10.45 -1.12 -17.06
C SER A 238 8.93 -1.16 -17.09
N LYS A 239 8.33 -2.24 -16.60
CA LYS A 239 6.89 -2.33 -16.38
C LYS A 239 6.47 -1.37 -15.27
N TYR A 240 5.32 -0.74 -15.43
CA TYR A 240 4.83 0.24 -14.47
C TYR A 240 3.95 -0.40 -13.39
N PHE A 241 3.15 -1.39 -13.79
CA PHE A 241 2.30 -2.18 -12.90
C PHE A 241 2.75 -3.64 -12.88
N GLU A 242 2.69 -4.27 -11.71
CA GLU A 242 2.67 -5.72 -11.57
C GLU A 242 1.35 -6.15 -10.93
N LEU A 243 0.58 -6.99 -11.64
CA LEU A 243 -0.74 -7.42 -11.19
C LEU A 243 -0.84 -8.94 -11.14
N ASN A 244 -1.02 -9.47 -9.94
CA ASN A 244 -1.25 -10.89 -9.70
C ASN A 244 -2.51 -11.09 -8.85
N ASP A 245 -3.50 -11.83 -9.36
CA ASP A 245 -4.80 -12.05 -8.71
C ASP A 245 -5.43 -10.76 -8.14
N SER A 246 -5.33 -9.66 -8.88
CA SER A 246 -5.68 -8.33 -8.36
C SER A 246 -6.69 -7.62 -9.22
N THR A 247 -7.57 -6.86 -8.58
CA THR A 247 -8.49 -5.93 -9.24
C THR A 247 -8.11 -4.49 -8.92
N ILE A 248 -7.92 -3.67 -9.94
CA ILE A 248 -7.76 -2.22 -9.78
C ILE A 248 -8.90 -1.51 -10.48
N ASN A 249 -9.48 -0.51 -9.82
CA ASN A 249 -10.42 0.43 -10.42
C ASN A 249 -9.77 1.80 -10.52
N LEU A 250 -9.56 2.27 -11.74
CA LEU A 250 -8.94 3.55 -12.09
C LEU A 250 -10.03 4.52 -12.55
N ASN A 251 -10.46 5.39 -11.66
CA ASN A 251 -11.53 6.37 -11.90
C ASN A 251 -10.92 7.76 -12.11
N ASN A 252 -10.97 8.29 -13.33
CA ASN A 252 -10.33 9.55 -13.72
C ASN A 252 -8.87 9.65 -13.25
N THR A 253 -8.16 8.51 -13.25
CA THR A 253 -6.74 8.43 -12.85
C THR A 253 -5.87 8.52 -14.09
N VAL A 254 -4.86 9.39 -14.04
CA VAL A 254 -3.79 9.45 -15.04
C VAL A 254 -2.73 8.43 -14.64
N CYS A 255 -2.42 7.50 -15.53
CA CYS A 255 -1.34 6.53 -15.36
C CYS A 255 -0.80 6.11 -16.74
N PRO A 256 0.36 5.44 -16.78
CA PRO A 256 0.85 4.82 -17.99
C PRO A 256 -0.09 3.82 -18.63
N ASP A 257 0.18 3.55 -19.91
CA ASP A 257 -0.61 2.66 -20.75
C ASP A 257 -0.62 1.21 -20.24
N ALA A 258 -1.68 0.47 -20.54
CA ALA A 258 -1.86 -0.91 -20.10
C ALA A 258 -0.82 -1.90 -20.67
N SER A 259 -0.17 -1.57 -21.79
CA SER A 259 1.00 -2.31 -22.29
C SER A 259 2.17 -2.36 -21.28
N ARG A 260 2.18 -1.45 -20.30
CA ARG A 260 3.17 -1.33 -19.23
C ARG A 260 2.86 -2.24 -18.03
N VAL A 261 1.92 -3.17 -18.16
CA VAL A 261 1.59 -4.13 -17.10
C VAL A 261 2.42 -5.41 -17.24
N LYS A 262 2.92 -5.90 -16.10
CA LYS A 262 3.42 -7.26 -15.90
C LYS A 262 2.30 -8.07 -15.26
N TRP A 263 1.86 -9.12 -15.95
CA TRP A 263 0.76 -9.96 -15.50
C TRP A 263 1.27 -11.16 -14.70
N GLY A 264 0.47 -11.63 -13.75
CA GLY A 264 0.67 -12.90 -13.06
C GLY A 264 0.39 -14.10 -13.97
N GLU A 265 0.95 -15.25 -13.62
CA GLU A 265 0.91 -16.44 -14.48
C GLU A 265 -0.43 -17.17 -14.47
N THR A 266 -1.07 -17.29 -13.32
CA THR A 266 -2.15 -18.27 -13.09
C THR A 266 -3.52 -17.65 -12.85
N ALA A 267 -3.61 -16.62 -12.00
CA ALA A 267 -4.86 -15.98 -11.64
C ALA A 267 -5.06 -14.69 -12.43
N VAL A 268 -6.26 -14.53 -13.00
CA VAL A 268 -6.62 -13.39 -13.84
C VAL A 268 -6.66 -12.11 -13.02
N SER A 269 -5.90 -11.10 -13.45
CA SER A 269 -5.97 -9.74 -12.91
C SER A 269 -6.82 -8.83 -13.79
N TRP A 270 -7.36 -7.78 -13.18
CA TRP A 270 -8.40 -6.92 -13.74
C TRP A 270 -8.00 -5.45 -13.54
N ILE A 271 -8.06 -4.66 -14.61
CA ILE A 271 -7.93 -3.20 -14.54
C ILE A 271 -9.17 -2.59 -15.15
N ASN A 272 -10.01 -1.98 -14.33
CA ASN A 272 -11.21 -1.27 -14.74
C ASN A 272 -10.87 0.22 -14.90
N PHE A 273 -11.02 0.74 -16.10
CA PHE A 273 -10.89 2.16 -16.39
C PHE A 273 -12.28 2.79 -16.43
N SER A 274 -12.44 3.91 -15.74
CA SER A 274 -13.58 4.80 -15.88
C SER A 274 -13.07 6.21 -16.09
N ASN A 275 -13.21 6.74 -17.30
CA ASN A 275 -12.77 8.08 -17.67
C ASN A 275 -13.81 8.80 -18.55
N TYR A 276 -13.58 10.07 -18.87
CA TYR A 276 -14.45 10.84 -19.76
C TYR A 276 -14.65 10.21 -21.15
N GLY A 277 -13.72 9.38 -21.62
CA GLY A 277 -13.80 8.67 -22.90
C GLY A 277 -14.62 7.37 -22.85
N GLY A 278 -15.04 6.93 -21.67
CA GLY A 278 -15.84 5.73 -21.47
C GLY A 278 -15.30 4.81 -20.39
N ASN A 279 -15.99 3.67 -20.23
CA ASN A 279 -15.63 2.63 -19.28
C ASN A 279 -15.20 1.37 -20.02
N TYR A 280 -14.08 0.79 -19.63
CA TYR A 280 -13.61 -0.48 -20.16
C TYR A 280 -12.76 -1.22 -19.13
N THR A 281 -12.59 -2.52 -19.33
CA THR A 281 -11.78 -3.38 -18.47
C THR A 281 -10.71 -4.06 -19.31
N ILE A 282 -9.53 -4.21 -18.73
CA ILE A 282 -8.48 -5.07 -19.25
C ILE A 282 -8.34 -6.25 -18.29
N TRP A 283 -8.45 -7.45 -18.84
CA TRP A 283 -8.17 -8.71 -18.16
C TRP A 283 -6.86 -9.27 -18.67
N GLY A 284 -6.06 -9.84 -17.78
CA GLY A 284 -4.80 -10.42 -18.19
C GLY A 284 -4.20 -11.43 -17.24
N VAL A 285 -3.45 -12.33 -17.86
CA VAL A 285 -2.47 -13.24 -17.29
C VAL A 285 -1.24 -13.23 -18.21
N THR A 286 -0.14 -13.87 -17.84
CA THR A 286 1.04 -13.96 -18.73
C THR A 286 0.72 -14.58 -20.09
N ALA A 287 -0.23 -15.52 -20.14
CA ALA A 287 -0.60 -16.24 -21.37
C ALA A 287 -1.42 -15.40 -22.37
N TRP A 288 -2.25 -14.47 -21.90
CA TRP A 288 -3.12 -13.67 -22.77
C TRP A 288 -3.58 -12.38 -22.07
N THR A 289 -3.93 -11.38 -22.89
CA THR A 289 -4.54 -10.14 -22.45
C THR A 289 -5.73 -9.82 -23.34
N ALA A 290 -6.78 -9.26 -22.75
CA ALA A 290 -7.99 -8.90 -23.47
C ALA A 290 -8.61 -7.62 -22.90
N THR A 291 -9.22 -6.81 -23.76
CA THR A 291 -9.88 -5.56 -23.38
C THR A 291 -11.36 -5.65 -23.68
N GLY A 292 -12.24 -5.01 -22.90
CA GLY A 292 -13.67 -5.07 -23.19
C GLY A 292 -14.53 -4.26 -22.26
N PHE A 293 -15.83 -4.50 -22.33
CA PHE A 293 -16.84 -3.80 -21.54
C PHE A 293 -18.06 -4.70 -21.30
N LEU A 294 -18.96 -4.25 -20.43
CA LEU A 294 -20.22 -4.95 -20.14
C LEU A 294 -21.38 -4.29 -20.89
N VAL A 295 -22.24 -5.11 -21.51
CA VAL A 295 -23.53 -4.70 -22.08
C VAL A 295 -24.61 -5.56 -21.45
N ASN A 296 -25.53 -4.96 -20.69
CA ASN A 296 -26.61 -5.67 -19.98
C ASN A 296 -26.09 -6.86 -19.14
N GLY A 297 -24.91 -6.71 -18.51
CA GLY A 297 -24.27 -7.77 -17.70
C GLY A 297 -23.50 -8.84 -18.50
N ILE A 298 -23.45 -8.76 -19.84
CA ILE A 298 -22.69 -9.66 -20.70
C ILE A 298 -21.35 -9.00 -21.06
N ALA A 299 -20.25 -9.75 -20.92
CA ALA A 299 -18.93 -9.27 -21.33
C ALA A 299 -18.79 -9.27 -22.86
N HIS A 300 -18.33 -8.15 -23.41
CA HIS A 300 -17.92 -7.98 -24.80
C HIS A 300 -16.42 -7.72 -24.82
N VAL A 301 -15.67 -8.66 -25.37
CA VAL A 301 -14.22 -8.77 -25.24
C VAL A 301 -13.57 -8.69 -26.61
N TYR A 302 -12.49 -7.93 -26.68
CA TYR A 302 -11.64 -7.72 -27.84
C TYR A 302 -10.21 -8.13 -27.51
N ALA A 303 -9.62 -8.97 -28.34
CA ALA A 303 -8.25 -9.44 -28.15
C ALA A 303 -7.53 -9.65 -29.49
N GLU A 304 -6.21 -9.82 -29.44
CA GLU A 304 -5.40 -10.11 -30.63
C GLU A 304 -5.45 -11.59 -31.04
N LEU A 305 -5.72 -12.49 -30.09
CA LEU A 305 -5.75 -13.93 -30.31
C LEU A 305 -7.14 -14.52 -30.04
N PRO A 306 -7.49 -15.66 -30.66
CA PRO A 306 -8.70 -16.41 -30.29
C PRO A 306 -8.69 -16.81 -28.81
N PRO A 307 -9.87 -16.97 -28.18
CA PRO A 307 -9.92 -17.49 -26.83
C PRO A 307 -9.56 -18.98 -26.82
N ASP A 308 -8.88 -19.42 -25.77
CA ASP A 308 -8.60 -20.83 -25.50
C ASP A 308 -9.29 -21.31 -24.22
N SER A 309 -9.04 -22.56 -23.83
CA SER A 309 -9.66 -23.18 -22.65
C SER A 309 -9.22 -22.57 -21.31
N SER A 310 -8.17 -21.74 -21.28
CA SER A 310 -7.73 -21.05 -20.06
C SER A 310 -8.59 -19.82 -19.74
N VAL A 311 -9.31 -19.29 -20.73
CA VAL A 311 -10.20 -18.13 -20.58
C VAL A 311 -11.53 -18.58 -19.97
N THR A 312 -11.59 -18.65 -18.64
CA THR A 312 -12.72 -19.24 -17.88
C THR A 312 -13.50 -18.24 -17.04
N GLN A 313 -12.98 -17.03 -16.82
CA GLN A 313 -13.49 -16.04 -15.88
C GLN A 313 -14.80 -15.36 -16.32
N PHE A 314 -15.21 -15.51 -17.58
CA PHE A 314 -16.40 -14.85 -18.10
C PHE A 314 -17.66 -15.68 -17.89
N SER A 315 -18.81 -15.03 -17.72
CA SER A 315 -20.11 -15.70 -17.64
C SER A 315 -20.50 -16.35 -18.98
N GLN A 316 -21.44 -17.30 -18.93
CA GLN A 316 -22.05 -17.85 -20.14
C GLN A 316 -22.69 -16.73 -20.95
N GLY A 317 -22.47 -16.74 -22.26
CA GLY A 317 -22.97 -15.72 -23.18
C GLY A 317 -21.97 -14.59 -23.48
N ALA A 318 -20.84 -14.51 -22.78
CA ALA A 318 -19.78 -13.56 -23.11
C ALA A 318 -19.37 -13.66 -24.59
N ARG A 319 -19.07 -12.51 -25.20
CA ARG A 319 -18.72 -12.35 -26.61
C ARG A 319 -17.25 -12.03 -26.74
N TRP A 320 -16.53 -12.74 -27.59
CA TRP A 320 -15.12 -12.49 -27.90
C TRP A 320 -14.97 -12.16 -29.38
N GLU A 321 -14.20 -11.12 -29.71
CA GLU A 321 -13.93 -10.67 -31.07
C GLU A 321 -12.44 -10.37 -31.27
N LEU A 322 -11.90 -10.72 -32.45
CA LEU A 322 -10.53 -10.34 -32.79
C LEU A 322 -10.45 -8.88 -33.20
N ILE A 323 -9.47 -8.16 -32.66
CA ILE A 323 -9.19 -6.77 -33.05
C ILE A 323 -8.72 -6.70 -34.52
N ARG A 324 -8.02 -7.73 -35.00
CA ARG A 324 -7.50 -7.82 -36.38
C ARG A 324 -7.89 -9.15 -37.02
N PRO A 325 -9.11 -9.28 -37.53
CA PRO A 325 -9.57 -10.52 -38.15
C PRO A 325 -8.82 -10.81 -39.46
N THR A 326 -8.50 -12.08 -39.70
CA THR A 326 -8.00 -12.56 -41.00
C THR A 326 -9.17 -13.10 -41.82
N ALA A 327 -9.25 -12.72 -43.10
CA ALA A 327 -10.32 -13.18 -43.99
C ALA A 327 -10.37 -14.73 -44.07
N GLY A 328 -11.58 -15.28 -44.03
CA GLY A 328 -11.81 -16.74 -44.08
C GLY A 328 -11.69 -17.47 -42.74
N ASN A 329 -11.21 -16.81 -41.68
CA ASN A 329 -11.11 -17.41 -40.34
C ASN A 329 -12.25 -16.95 -39.42
N ASN A 330 -12.57 -17.79 -38.42
CA ASN A 330 -13.44 -17.38 -37.34
C ASN A 330 -12.83 -16.18 -36.59
N TYR A 331 -13.65 -15.18 -36.31
CA TYR A 331 -13.22 -13.96 -35.61
C TYR A 331 -14.15 -13.55 -34.46
N LYS A 332 -15.23 -14.32 -34.23
CA LYS A 332 -16.21 -14.10 -33.16
C LYS A 332 -16.54 -15.40 -32.45
N TRP A 333 -16.56 -15.37 -31.12
CA TRP A 333 -16.93 -16.50 -30.28
C TRP A 333 -17.91 -16.13 -29.18
N ILE A 334 -18.64 -17.13 -28.71
CA ILE A 334 -19.57 -17.07 -27.60
C ILE A 334 -19.12 -18.07 -26.53
N HIS A 335 -18.99 -17.61 -25.29
CA HIS A 335 -18.69 -18.48 -24.16
C HIS A 335 -19.92 -19.33 -23.80
N THR A 336 -19.76 -20.64 -23.80
CA THR A 336 -20.83 -21.58 -23.43
C THR A 336 -20.67 -22.17 -22.02
N GLY A 337 -19.64 -21.78 -21.29
CA GLY A 337 -19.34 -22.22 -19.92
C GLY A 337 -18.12 -23.15 -19.83
N GLY A 338 -17.49 -23.21 -18.65
CA GLY A 338 -16.40 -24.13 -18.34
C GLY A 338 -15.15 -23.99 -19.22
N GLY A 339 -14.87 -22.79 -19.74
CA GLY A 339 -13.76 -22.54 -20.67
C GLY A 339 -14.05 -22.90 -22.12
N VAL A 340 -15.30 -23.26 -22.45
CA VAL A 340 -15.70 -23.63 -23.83
C VAL A 340 -16.17 -22.39 -24.59
N TRP A 341 -15.49 -22.10 -25.70
CA TRP A 341 -15.83 -21.03 -26.63
C TRP A 341 -16.25 -21.59 -27.99
N ARG A 342 -17.41 -21.17 -28.50
CA ARG A 342 -17.93 -21.59 -29.81
C ARG A 342 -17.96 -20.43 -30.78
N ALA A 343 -17.62 -20.66 -32.04
CA ALA A 343 -17.70 -19.63 -33.07
C ALA A 343 -19.15 -19.12 -33.21
N ALA A 344 -19.34 -17.81 -33.36
CA ALA A 344 -20.67 -17.17 -33.30
C ALA A 344 -21.63 -17.54 -34.47
N GLY A 345 -21.19 -18.37 -35.43
CA GLY A 345 -22.02 -18.95 -36.50
C GLY A 345 -22.22 -20.47 -36.41
N SER A 346 -21.79 -21.12 -35.33
CA SER A 346 -21.90 -22.56 -35.11
C SER A 346 -22.86 -22.94 -33.97
N ILE A 347 -23.75 -22.02 -33.57
CA ILE A 347 -24.70 -22.17 -32.46
C ILE A 347 -26.11 -21.95 -32.97
#